data_AF-A0A9D4K1R9-F1
#
_entry.id   AF-A0A9D4K1R9-F1
#
_cell.length_a   1.000
_cell.length_b   1.000
_cell.length_c   1.000
_cell.angle_alpha   90.00
_cell.angle_beta   90.00
_cell.angle_gamma   90.00
#
_symmetry.space_group_name_H-M   'P 1'
#
loop_
_entity.id
_entity.type
_entity.pdbx_description
1 polymer ?
#
loop_
_entity_poly.entity_id
_entity_poly.type
_entity_poly.pdbx_seq_one_letter_code
_entity_poly.pdbx_strand_id
1 'polypeptide(L)'
;MNSVKKFTLLAPSTNVAIGKPSKQTDTANGLGAALGNDNNTNTCTETTSSDASWEVDLGGVFQIESVIVHGMDNGQWVSRVIAFSSEWGTYT
;
A
#
# COMPACT_ATOMS: atom_id res chain seq x y z
N MET A 1 23.52 0.83 22.70
CA MET A 1 23.03 2.09 22.11
C MET A 1 21.63 1.81 21.59
N ASN A 2 20.59 2.34 22.24
CA ASN A 2 19.21 2.14 21.79
C ASN A 2 18.93 3.12 20.64
N SER A 3 18.79 2.60 19.42
CA SER A 3 18.30 3.40 18.30
C SER A 3 16.85 3.76 18.55
N VAL A 4 16.59 5.03 18.86
CA VAL A 4 15.23 5.59 18.84
C VAL A 4 14.78 5.57 17.38
N LYS A 5 13.83 4.69 17.05
CA LYS A 5 13.17 4.73 15.73
C LYS A 5 12.35 6.02 15.68
N LYS A 6 12.76 6.97 14.85
CA LYS A 6 11.99 8.19 14.59
C LYS A 6 10.75 7.82 13.77
N PHE A 7 9.57 8.05 14.34
CA PHE A 7 8.32 8.01 13.60
C PHE A 7 8.09 9.38 12.97
N THR A 8 7.82 9.41 11.66
CA THR A 8 7.43 10.64 10.97
C THR A 8 5.93 10.84 11.15
N LEU A 9 5.54 11.90 11.87
CA LEU A 9 4.14 12.29 11.98
C LEU A 9 3.75 13.10 10.74
N LEU A 10 2.75 12.64 10.02
CA LEU A 10 2.20 13.33 8.85
C LEU A 10 0.84 13.93 9.20
N ALA A 11 0.38 14.88 8.39
CA ALA A 11 -0.99 15.35 8.49
C ALA A 11 -1.94 14.15 8.31
N PRO A 12 -3.06 14.10 9.08
CA PRO A 12 -4.07 13.09 8.88
C PRO A 12 -4.46 13.08 7.39
N SER A 13 -4.58 11.89 6.79
CA SER A 13 -4.83 11.63 5.35
C SER A 13 -3.65 11.75 4.36
N THR A 14 -2.39 11.86 4.81
CA THR A 14 -1.26 11.85 3.85
C THR A 14 -1.03 10.44 3.27
N ASN A 15 -1.19 10.28 1.95
CA ASN A 15 -0.83 9.04 1.28
C ASN A 15 0.69 8.95 1.09
N VAL A 16 1.34 8.13 1.93
CA VAL A 16 2.79 7.94 1.94
C VAL A 16 3.31 6.99 0.86
N ALA A 17 2.42 6.26 0.18
CA ALA A 17 2.79 5.27 -0.82
C ALA A 17 3.01 5.87 -2.21
N ILE A 18 2.48 7.08 -2.49
CA ILE A 18 2.53 7.69 -3.82
C ILE A 18 3.98 7.83 -4.31
N GLY A 19 4.24 7.29 -5.50
CA GLY A 19 5.53 7.37 -6.19
C GLY A 19 6.69 6.67 -5.49
N LYS A 20 6.41 5.87 -4.45
CA LYS A 20 7.43 5.09 -3.74
C LYS A 20 7.86 3.86 -4.55
N PRO A 21 9.09 3.34 -4.35
CA PRO A 21 9.51 2.10 -4.99
C PRO A 21 8.54 0.97 -4.68
N SER A 22 8.04 0.31 -5.73
CA SER A 22 7.12 -0.81 -5.61
C SER A 22 7.58 -1.98 -6.47
N LYS A 23 7.20 -3.19 -6.07
CA LYS A 23 7.49 -4.44 -6.77
C LYS A 23 6.28 -5.36 -6.69
N GLN A 24 6.19 -6.29 -7.62
CA GLN A 24 5.19 -7.34 -7.65
C GLN A 24 5.82 -8.64 -8.11
N THR A 25 5.16 -9.77 -7.87
CA THR A 25 5.70 -11.11 -8.16
C THR A 25 6.11 -11.31 -9.61
N ASP A 26 5.28 -10.87 -10.55
CA ASP A 26 5.50 -10.92 -12.00
C ASP A 26 4.71 -9.80 -12.69
N THR A 27 4.79 -9.63 -14.01
CA THR A 27 4.06 -8.56 -14.73
C THR A 27 3.35 -9.13 -15.95
N ALA A 28 2.04 -8.86 -16.05
CA ALA A 28 1.24 -9.11 -17.24
C ALA A 28 1.00 -7.80 -18.02
N ASN A 29 0.85 -7.89 -19.35
CA ASN A 29 0.44 -6.79 -20.24
C ASN A 29 1.22 -5.47 -20.11
N GLY A 30 2.43 -5.49 -19.53
CA GLY A 30 3.22 -4.27 -19.25
C GLY A 30 2.69 -3.43 -18.08
N LEU A 31 1.70 -3.94 -17.32
CA LEU A 31 1.08 -3.24 -16.19
C LEU A 31 1.84 -3.52 -14.89
N GLY A 32 2.98 -2.82 -14.75
CA GLY A 32 3.93 -3.03 -13.65
C GLY A 32 3.53 -2.36 -12.33
N ALA A 33 4.27 -2.72 -11.26
CA ALA A 33 3.96 -2.36 -9.87
C ALA A 33 3.75 -0.87 -9.59
N ALA A 34 4.44 0.01 -10.32
CA ALA A 34 4.36 1.47 -10.12
C ALA A 34 2.94 2.03 -10.35
N LEU A 35 2.12 1.33 -11.16
CA LEU A 35 0.71 1.72 -11.37
C LEU A 35 -0.14 1.56 -10.11
N GLY A 36 0.29 0.74 -9.14
CA GLY A 36 -0.43 0.56 -7.87
C GLY A 36 -0.30 1.75 -6.93
N ASN A 37 0.61 2.69 -7.21
CA ASN A 37 0.88 3.85 -6.37
C ASN A 37 1.24 5.11 -7.18
N ASP A 38 0.69 5.25 -8.39
CA ASP A 38 0.90 6.39 -9.29
C ASP A 38 -0.06 7.58 -9.04
N ASN A 39 -0.95 7.47 -8.05
CA ASN A 39 -2.02 8.43 -7.74
C ASN A 39 -3.08 8.57 -8.85
N ASN A 40 -3.28 7.54 -9.68
CA ASN A 40 -4.32 7.49 -10.70
C ASN A 40 -5.23 6.26 -10.48
N THR A 41 -6.46 6.47 -10.02
CA THR A 41 -7.39 5.36 -9.76
C THR A 41 -7.98 4.70 -11.01
N ASN A 42 -7.59 5.14 -12.21
CA ASN A 42 -7.99 4.54 -13.49
C ASN A 42 -6.92 3.60 -14.07
N THR A 43 -5.79 3.43 -13.39
CA THR A 43 -4.75 2.46 -13.74
C THR A 43 -4.78 1.30 -12.73
N CYS A 44 -4.22 0.16 -13.13
CA CYS A 44 -4.06 -1.00 -12.26
C CYS A 44 -2.75 -1.72 -12.55
N THR A 45 -2.29 -2.48 -11.56
CA THR A 45 -1.23 -3.47 -11.76
C THR A 45 -1.83 -4.78 -12.25
N GLU A 46 -1.05 -5.57 -13.00
CA GLU A 46 -1.47 -6.89 -13.42
C GLU A 46 -0.35 -7.91 -13.28
N THR A 47 -0.70 -9.08 -12.78
CA THR A 47 0.18 -10.22 -12.55
C THR A 47 -0.30 -11.40 -13.38
N THR A 48 0.62 -12.26 -13.82
CA THR A 48 0.27 -13.51 -14.52
C THR A 48 -0.12 -14.62 -13.55
N SER A 49 0.34 -14.55 -12.30
CA SER A 49 0.10 -15.55 -11.26
C SER A 49 -1.19 -15.29 -10.47
N SER A 50 -1.87 -16.36 -10.06
CA SER A 50 -3.05 -16.27 -9.17
C SER A 50 -2.69 -16.09 -7.69
N ASP A 51 -1.54 -16.62 -7.27
CA ASP A 51 -0.94 -16.37 -5.95
C ASP A 51 0.13 -15.29 -6.11
N ALA A 52 -0.33 -14.05 -6.24
CA ALA A 52 0.50 -12.89 -6.53
C ALA A 52 0.55 -11.92 -5.35
N SER A 53 1.66 -11.19 -5.25
CA SER A 53 1.83 -10.14 -4.26
C SER A 53 2.34 -8.86 -4.88
N TRP A 54 1.99 -7.74 -4.24
CA TRP A 54 2.47 -6.41 -4.53
C TRP A 54 2.97 -5.78 -3.22
N GLU A 55 4.11 -5.10 -3.28
CA GLU A 55 4.77 -4.49 -2.13
C GLU A 55 5.24 -3.07 -2.49
N VAL A 56 5.17 -2.15 -1.53
CA VAL A 56 5.73 -0.80 -1.62
C VAL A 56 6.68 -0.54 -0.46
N ASP A 57 7.88 -0.05 -0.78
CA ASP A 57 8.83 0.45 0.22
C ASP A 57 8.52 1.92 0.51
N LEU A 58 7.94 2.19 1.68
CA LEU A 58 7.59 3.55 2.11
C LEU A 58 8.81 4.45 2.36
N GLY A 59 10.02 3.89 2.41
CA GLY A 59 11.27 4.60 2.70
C GLY A 59 11.45 4.98 4.17
N GLY A 60 10.64 4.41 5.06
CA GLY A 60 10.65 4.71 6.49
C GLY A 60 9.60 3.92 7.27
N VAL A 61 9.62 4.07 8.59
CA VAL A 61 8.61 3.49 9.49
C VAL A 61 7.52 4.52 9.75
N PHE A 62 6.27 4.16 9.45
CA PHE A 62 5.09 5.00 9.64
C PHE A 62 4.08 4.30 10.54
N GLN A 63 3.35 5.09 11.33
CA GLN A 63 2.10 4.62 11.92
C GLN A 63 1.03 4.67 10.83
N ILE A 64 0.67 3.51 10.29
CA ILE A 64 -0.34 3.40 9.23
C ILE A 64 -1.72 3.26 9.87
N GLU A 65 -2.62 4.19 9.57
CA GLU A 65 -4.01 4.13 10.04
C GLU A 65 -4.88 3.24 9.14
N SER A 66 -4.64 3.32 7.83
CA SER A 66 -5.36 2.50 6.84
C SER A 66 -4.54 2.28 5.58
N VAL A 67 -4.87 1.21 4.88
CA VAL A 67 -4.49 0.96 3.49
C VAL A 67 -5.78 0.89 2.68
N ILE A 68 -5.83 1.64 1.58
CA ILE A 68 -6.96 1.62 0.65
C ILE A 68 -6.48 1.01 -0.65
N VAL A 69 -7.10 -0.09 -1.06
CA VAL A 69 -6.80 -0.77 -2.33
C VAL A 69 -7.92 -0.47 -3.31
N HIS A 70 -7.57 0.14 -4.44
CA HIS A 70 -8.46 0.34 -5.57
C HIS A 70 -8.20 -0.74 -6.62
N GLY A 71 -9.26 -1.35 -7.15
CA GLY A 71 -9.11 -2.41 -8.15
C GLY A 71 -10.36 -2.63 -8.97
N MET A 72 -10.22 -3.39 -10.06
CA MET A 72 -11.33 -3.77 -10.92
C MET A 72 -11.86 -5.14 -10.48
N ASP A 73 -13.13 -5.18 -10.06
CA ASP A 73 -13.86 -6.39 -9.67
C ASP A 73 -15.06 -6.56 -10.61
N ASN A 74 -15.06 -7.61 -11.44
CA ASN A 74 -16.12 -7.91 -12.42
C ASN A 74 -16.54 -6.72 -13.31
N GLY A 75 -15.59 -5.90 -13.75
CA GLY A 75 -15.88 -4.73 -14.60
C GLY A 75 -16.22 -3.45 -13.84
N GLN A 76 -16.22 -3.47 -12.50
CA GLN A 76 -16.47 -2.30 -11.67
C GLN A 76 -15.23 -1.90 -10.87
N TRP A 77 -14.97 -0.60 -10.80
CA TRP A 77 -13.93 -0.07 -9.92
C TRP A 77 -14.43 -0.07 -8.47
N VAL A 78 -13.75 -0.83 -7.61
CA VAL A 78 -14.08 -0.98 -6.19
C VAL A 78 -12.92 -0.52 -5.32
N SER A 79 -13.23 -0.08 -4.11
CA SER A 79 -12.24 0.28 -3.10
C SER A 79 -12.43 -0.63 -1.88
N ARG A 80 -11.36 -1.27 -1.42
CA ARG A 80 -11.35 -2.08 -0.20
C ARG A 80 -10.46 -1.39 0.83
N VAL A 81 -11.02 -1.12 2.00
CA VAL A 81 -10.31 -0.49 3.11
C VAL A 81 -9.81 -1.58 4.06
N ILE A 82 -8.51 -1.57 4.31
CA ILE A 82 -7.86 -2.33 5.36
C ILE A 82 -7.49 -1.31 6.45
N ALA A 83 -8.37 -1.14 7.43
CA ALA A 83 -8.13 -0.26 8.56
C ALA A 83 -7.46 -1.03 9.69
N PHE A 84 -6.46 -0.44 10.31
CA PHE A 84 -5.79 -1.01 11.49
C PHE A 84 -6.26 -0.24 12.72
N SER A 85 -6.92 -0.91 13.67
CA SER A 85 -7.25 -0.27 14.95
C SER A 85 -6.00 -0.21 15.83
N SER A 86 -5.76 0.94 16.46
CA SER A 86 -4.70 1.08 17.46
C SER A 86 -5.19 0.58 18.82
N GLU A 87 -5.59 -0.68 18.93
CA GLU A 87 -5.83 -1.31 20.21
C GLU A 87 -4.51 -1.87 20.76
N TRP A 88 -3.69 -0.97 21.31
CA TRP A 88 -2.62 -1.39 22.20
C TRP A 88 -3.24 -1.83 23.53
N GLY A 89 -3.72 -3.08 23.58
CA GLY A 89 -3.99 -3.74 24.85
C GLY A 89 -2.69 -3.87 25.63
N THR A 90 -2.59 -3.22 26.78
CA THR A 90 -1.52 -3.50 27.74
C THR A 90 -1.74 -4.91 28.27
N TYR A 91 -0.94 -5.87 27.82
CA TYR A 91 -0.80 -7.14 28.50
C TYR A 91 -0.01 -6.90 29.80
N THR A 92 -0.71 -6.87 30.94
CA THR A 92 -0.13 -6.99 32.28
C THR A 92 -0.04 -8.45 32.69
#